data_AF-A0A524DCX6-F1
#
_entry.id   AF-A0A524DCX6-F1
#
_cell.length_a   1.000
_cell.length_b   1.000
_cell.length_c   1.000
_cell.angle_alpha   90.00
_cell.angle_beta   90.00
_cell.angle_gamma   90.00
#
_symmetry.space_group_name_H-M   'P 1'
#
loop_
_entity.id
_entity.type
_entity.pdbx_description
1 polymer ?
#
loop_
_entity_poly.entity_id
_entity_poly.type
_entity_poly.pdbx_seq_one_letter_code
_entity_poly.pdbx_strand_id
1 'polypeptide(L)'
;MIIGSAIWSLLDFIMARGKTDLFLRLSLGLQIAIIGAILAALFFLLILFYGLFKRGVTVILNIIFRPIELEDKFKNRKTVKIAAGALMISLFAIIIGIVISIIYEIFRSLVGGQEFSIAGLTENLSGGQIALIISILTLIVTILGLALFYMWFNGYGLIIRLLYTLEEED
;
A
#
# COMPACT_ATOMS: atom_id res chain seq x y z
N MET A 1 -2.04 1.12 10.98
CA MET A 1 -0.55 1.16 11.04
C MET A 1 0.00 2.39 10.32
N ILE A 2 -0.26 2.56 9.02
CA ILE A 2 0.30 3.67 8.20
C ILE A 2 -0.13 5.07 8.68
N ILE A 3 -1.42 5.24 9.01
CA ILE A 3 -1.91 6.53 9.52
C ILE A 3 -1.27 6.85 10.88
N GLY A 4 -1.10 5.83 11.73
CA GLY A 4 -0.48 5.99 13.04
C GLY A 4 0.99 6.37 12.97
N SER A 5 1.76 5.78 12.05
CA SER A 5 3.17 6.13 11.84
C SER A 5 3.35 7.49 11.15
N ALA A 6 2.46 7.84 10.21
CA ALA A 6 2.44 9.19 9.63
C ALA A 6 2.13 10.25 10.70
N ILE A 7 1.14 9.99 11.56
CA ILE A 7 0.83 10.85 12.70
C ILE A 7 2.01 10.92 13.67
N TRP A 8 2.65 9.79 13.98
CA TRP A 8 3.79 9.77 14.89
C TRP A 8 5.00 10.53 14.32
N SER A 9 5.33 10.33 13.05
CA SER A 9 6.39 11.11 12.39
C SER A 9 6.07 12.60 12.31
N LEU A 10 4.81 12.97 12.08
CA LEU A 10 4.34 14.35 12.16
C LEU A 10 4.40 14.90 13.59
N LEU A 11 4.07 14.09 14.60
CA LEU A 11 4.16 14.47 16.00
C LEU A 11 5.62 14.68 16.42
N ASP A 12 6.54 13.81 16.00
CA ASP A 12 7.98 13.99 16.23
C ASP A 12 8.48 15.29 15.58
N PHE A 13 7.95 15.65 14.39
CA PHE A 13 8.26 16.91 13.72
C PHE A 13 7.65 18.15 14.39
N ILE A 14 6.42 18.04 14.92
CA ILE A 14 5.63 19.15 15.48
C ILE A 14 5.84 19.35 16.99
N MET A 15 6.28 18.31 17.71
CA MET A 15 6.62 18.39 19.14
C MET A 15 7.94 19.13 19.34
N ALA A 16 7.88 20.45 19.17
CA ALA A 16 8.82 21.34 19.84
C ALA A 16 8.65 21.17 21.36
N ARG A 17 9.76 20.95 22.08
CA ARG A 17 9.78 20.80 23.54
C ARG A 17 9.12 22.02 24.22
N GLY A 18 8.29 21.78 25.24
CA GLY A 18 7.67 22.84 26.08
C GLY A 18 6.17 23.09 25.89
N LYS A 19 5.49 22.43 24.94
CA LYS A 19 4.01 22.58 24.75
C LYS A 19 3.18 22.02 25.91
N THR A 20 3.71 21.01 26.60
CA THR A 20 3.07 20.42 27.80
C THR A 20 3.07 21.41 28.96
N ASP A 21 4.17 22.14 29.17
CA ASP A 21 4.25 23.18 30.20
C ASP A 21 3.31 24.35 29.91
N LEU A 22 3.18 24.72 28.63
CA LEU A 22 2.20 25.70 28.20
C LEU A 22 0.76 25.23 28.48
N PHE A 23 0.43 23.98 28.14
CA PHE A 23 -0.89 23.40 28.41
C PHE A 23 -1.24 23.37 29.90
N LEU A 24 -0.28 23.00 30.76
CA LEU A 24 -0.48 22.95 32.21
C LEU A 24 -0.65 24.32 32.86
N ARG A 25 -0.21 25.40 32.19
CA ARG A 25 -0.41 26.80 32.63
C ARG A 25 -1.76 27.40 32.22
N LEU A 26 -2.52 26.74 31.36
CA LEU A 26 -3.87 27.20 30.97
C LEU A 26 -4.88 27.04 32.12
N SER A 27 -5.96 27.82 32.08
CA SER A 27 -7.07 27.66 33.02
C SER A 27 -7.74 26.30 32.84
N LEU A 28 -8.24 25.73 33.95
CA LEU A 28 -8.85 24.39 34.00
C LEU A 28 -9.98 24.22 32.97
N GLY A 29 -10.79 25.27 32.77
CA GLY A 29 -11.83 25.30 31.74
C GLY A 29 -11.28 25.18 30.31
N LEU A 30 -10.16 25.84 30.00
CA LEU A 30 -9.53 25.79 28.68
C LEU A 30 -8.85 24.44 28.44
N GLN A 31 -8.26 23.82 29.47
CA GLN A 31 -7.70 22.47 29.40
C GLN A 31 -8.79 21.44 29.04
N ILE A 32 -9.93 21.50 29.74
CA ILE A 32 -11.09 20.62 29.47
C ILE A 32 -11.63 20.87 28.06
N ALA A 33 -11.72 22.13 27.63
CA ALA A 33 -12.19 22.48 26.28
C ALA A 33 -11.27 21.91 25.18
N ILE A 34 -9.95 22.01 25.34
CA ILE A 34 -8.97 21.46 24.39
C ILE A 34 -9.08 19.94 24.33
N ILE A 35 -9.12 19.26 25.48
CA ILE A 35 -9.28 17.80 25.54
C ILE A 35 -10.60 17.38 24.87
N GLY A 36 -11.70 18.06 25.19
CA GLY A 36 -13.00 17.82 24.59
C GLY A 36 -13.00 18.02 23.07
N ALA A 37 -12.34 19.07 22.57
CA ALA A 37 -12.19 19.32 21.14
C ALA A 37 -11.38 18.22 20.43
N ILE A 38 -10.29 17.75 21.04
CA ILE A 38 -9.49 16.64 20.51
C ILE A 38 -10.32 15.35 20.46
N LEU A 39 -11.05 15.04 21.53
CA LEU A 39 -11.93 13.86 21.56
C LEU A 39 -13.04 13.95 20.50
N ALA A 40 -13.67 15.12 20.35
CA ALA A 40 -14.71 15.33 19.34
C ALA A 40 -14.15 15.17 17.92
N ALA A 41 -12.97 15.73 17.63
CA ALA A 41 -12.30 15.55 16.35
C ALA A 41 -11.96 14.08 16.08
N LEU A 42 -11.45 13.36 17.09
CA LEU A 42 -11.14 11.94 16.98
C LEU A 42 -12.41 11.10 16.71
N PHE A 43 -13.51 11.41 17.38
CA PHE A 43 -14.79 10.75 17.19
C PHE A 43 -15.36 10.97 15.79
N PHE A 44 -15.30 12.22 15.31
CA PHE A 44 -15.70 12.55 13.94
C PHE A 44 -14.85 11.81 12.91
N LEU A 45 -13.53 11.76 13.13
CA LEU A 45 -12.60 11.05 12.26
C LEU A 45 -12.90 9.55 12.21
N LEU A 46 -13.26 8.93 13.34
CA LEU A 46 -13.67 7.52 13.40
C LEU A 46 -14.94 7.26 12.56
N ILE A 47 -15.96 8.11 12.69
CA ILE A 47 -17.20 7.99 11.91
C ILE A 47 -16.89 8.11 10.42
N LEU A 48 -16.05 9.08 10.04
CA LEU A 48 -15.66 9.30 8.65
C LEU A 48 -14.92 8.09 8.08
N PHE A 49 -13.95 7.53 8.83
CA PHE A 49 -13.24 6.31 8.41
C PHE A 49 -14.16 5.11 8.31
N TYR A 50 -15.11 4.92 9.23
CA TYR A 50 -16.06 3.82 9.17
C TYR A 50 -16.94 3.90 7.91
N GLY A 51 -17.46 5.09 7.60
CA GLY A 51 -18.25 5.33 6.39
C GLY A 51 -17.45 5.09 5.11
N LEU A 52 -16.20 5.55 5.07
CA LEU A 52 -15.30 5.37 3.94
C LEU A 52 -14.88 3.90 3.77
N PHE A 53 -14.60 3.20 4.87
CA PHE A 53 -14.19 1.79 4.86
C PHE A 53 -15.27 0.90 4.27
N LYS A 54 -16.53 1.07 4.71
CA LYS A 54 -17.65 0.24 4.22
C LYS A 54 -17.85 0.39 2.71
N ARG A 55 -17.72 1.60 2.17
CA ARG A 55 -17.84 1.84 0.72
C ARG A 55 -16.58 1.41 -0.04
N GLY A 56 -15.41 1.72 0.50
CA GLY A 56 -14.11 1.43 -0.11
C GLY A 56 -13.89 -0.07 -0.30
N VAL A 57 -14.20 -0.89 0.71
CA VAL A 57 -14.08 -2.35 0.61
C VAL A 57 -14.94 -2.91 -0.52
N THR A 58 -16.20 -2.49 -0.62
CA THR A 58 -17.09 -2.94 -1.71
C THR A 58 -16.59 -2.51 -3.09
N VAL A 59 -16.10 -1.27 -3.22
CA VAL A 59 -15.54 -0.78 -4.49
C VAL A 59 -14.29 -1.57 -4.87
N ILE A 60 -13.35 -1.78 -3.94
CA ILE A 60 -12.12 -2.54 -4.18
C ILE A 60 -12.45 -3.99 -4.57
N LEU A 61 -13.34 -4.64 -3.83
CA LEU A 61 -13.77 -6.01 -4.15
C LEU A 61 -14.43 -6.11 -5.52
N ASN A 62 -15.29 -5.16 -5.88
CA ASN A 62 -15.93 -5.13 -7.20
C ASN A 62 -14.92 -4.89 -8.33
N ILE A 63 -13.87 -4.11 -8.11
CA ILE A 63 -12.81 -3.91 -9.11
C ILE A 63 -11.97 -5.17 -9.26
N ILE A 64 -11.58 -5.80 -8.15
CA ILE A 64 -10.69 -6.96 -8.16
C ILE A 64 -11.37 -8.23 -8.68
N PHE A 65 -12.61 -8.47 -8.25
CA PHE A 65 -13.31 -9.73 -8.46
C PHE A 65 -14.39 -9.68 -9.55
N ARG A 66 -14.52 -8.60 -10.32
CA ARG A 66 -15.44 -8.62 -11.47
C ARG A 66 -14.88 -9.59 -12.52
N PRO A 67 -15.52 -10.75 -12.74
CA PRO A 67 -15.01 -11.73 -13.67
C PRO A 67 -15.15 -11.17 -15.09
N ILE A 68 -14.08 -11.18 -15.87
CA ILE A 68 -14.18 -11.03 -17.31
C ILE A 68 -14.77 -12.33 -17.84
N GLU A 69 -15.95 -12.25 -18.46
CA GLU A 69 -16.55 -13.40 -19.13
C GLU A 69 -15.62 -13.85 -20.27
N LEU A 70 -15.05 -15.04 -20.11
CA LEU A 70 -14.27 -15.71 -21.14
C LEU A 70 -15.26 -16.23 -22.19
N GLU A 71 -15.04 -15.89 -23.46
CA GLU A 71 -15.84 -16.44 -24.56
C GLU A 71 -15.81 -17.97 -24.54
N ASP A 72 -16.98 -18.61 -24.71
CA ASP A 72 -17.16 -20.07 -24.62
C ASP A 72 -16.22 -20.86 -25.57
N LYS A 73 -15.73 -20.20 -26.63
CA LYS A 73 -14.76 -20.72 -27.62
C LYS A 73 -13.42 -21.18 -26.99
N PHE A 74 -13.02 -20.63 -25.83
CA PHE A 74 -11.75 -20.95 -25.15
C PHE A 74 -11.88 -21.89 -23.95
N LYS A 75 -13.11 -22.32 -23.61
CA LYS A 75 -13.35 -23.14 -22.42
C LYS A 75 -12.60 -24.47 -22.46
N ASN A 76 -12.34 -25.02 -23.66
CA ASN A 76 -11.79 -26.36 -23.86
C ASN A 76 -10.33 -26.46 -24.36
N ARG A 77 -9.65 -25.37 -24.76
CA ARG A 77 -8.25 -25.45 -25.27
C ARG A 77 -7.20 -25.36 -24.17
N LYS A 78 -6.83 -26.49 -23.55
CA LYS A 78 -5.86 -26.57 -22.44
C LYS A 78 -4.48 -25.99 -22.77
N THR A 79 -4.00 -26.12 -24.01
CA THR A 79 -2.66 -25.64 -24.42
C THR A 79 -2.52 -24.12 -24.34
N VAL A 80 -3.51 -23.38 -24.86
CA VAL A 80 -3.54 -21.90 -24.81
C VAL A 80 -3.60 -21.41 -23.37
N LYS A 81 -4.34 -22.12 -22.51
CA LYS A 81 -4.42 -21.83 -21.08
C LYS A 81 -3.07 -21.95 -20.36
N ILE A 82 -2.28 -22.95 -20.71
CA ILE A 82 -0.94 -23.17 -20.14
C ILE A 82 0.03 -22.11 -20.65
N ALA A 83 0.02 -21.79 -21.94
CA ALA A 83 0.86 -20.75 -22.52
C ALA A 83 0.59 -19.36 -21.90
N ALA A 84 -0.68 -18.98 -21.78
CA ALA A 84 -1.07 -17.73 -21.12
C ALA A 84 -0.68 -17.70 -19.63
N GLY A 85 -0.81 -18.82 -18.93
CA GLY A 85 -0.36 -18.94 -17.54
C GLY A 85 1.17 -18.80 -17.39
N ALA A 86 1.94 -19.41 -18.28
CA ALA A 86 3.40 -19.30 -18.29
C ALA A 86 3.85 -17.85 -18.56
N LEU A 87 3.20 -17.16 -19.50
CA LEU A 87 3.45 -15.74 -19.80
C LEU A 87 3.11 -14.83 -18.61
N MET A 88 2.03 -15.14 -17.89
CA MET A 88 1.67 -14.42 -16.66
C MET A 88 2.73 -14.57 -15.56
N ILE A 89 3.24 -15.79 -15.36
CA ILE A 89 4.27 -16.06 -14.34
C ILE A 89 5.58 -15.32 -14.68
N SER A 90 5.99 -15.29 -15.95
CA SER A 90 7.20 -14.56 -16.36
C SER A 90 7.04 -13.05 -16.16
N LEU A 91 5.87 -12.47 -16.47
CA LEU A 91 5.56 -11.07 -16.17
C LEU A 91 5.61 -10.78 -14.67
N PHE A 92 5.07 -11.68 -13.83
CA PHE A 92 5.13 -11.53 -12.38
C PHE A 92 6.58 -11.50 -11.88
N ALA A 93 7.43 -12.39 -12.38
CA ALA A 93 8.85 -12.43 -12.00
C ALA A 93 9.56 -11.11 -12.35
N ILE A 94 9.29 -10.54 -13.52
CA ILE A 94 9.86 -9.25 -13.94
C ILE A 94 9.39 -8.12 -13.02
N ILE A 95 8.09 -8.02 -12.77
CA ILE A 95 7.50 -6.97 -11.93
C ILE A 95 8.06 -7.05 -10.50
N ILE A 96 8.10 -8.26 -9.92
CA ILE A 96 8.64 -8.46 -8.57
C ILE A 96 10.13 -8.11 -8.52
N GLY A 97 10.91 -8.51 -9.52
CA GLY A 97 12.34 -8.19 -9.61
C GLY A 97 12.61 -6.68 -9.65
N ILE A 98 11.84 -5.94 -10.46
CA ILE A 98 11.94 -4.47 -10.54
C ILE A 98 11.62 -3.84 -9.18
N VAL A 99 10.55 -4.30 -8.52
CA VAL A 99 10.14 -3.74 -7.22
C VAL A 99 11.19 -4.01 -6.15
N ILE A 100 11.74 -5.22 -6.09
CA ILE A 100 12.83 -5.55 -5.16
C ILE A 100 14.05 -4.66 -5.42
N SER A 101 14.42 -4.44 -6.69
CA SER A 101 15.53 -3.57 -7.07
C SER A 101 15.32 -2.13 -6.61
N ILE A 102 14.12 -1.57 -6.82
CA ILE A 102 13.78 -0.21 -6.36
C ILE A 102 13.86 -0.12 -4.83
N ILE A 103 13.29 -1.09 -4.12
CA ILE A 103 13.32 -1.12 -2.65
C ILE A 103 14.78 -1.16 -2.17
N TYR A 104 15.61 -2.03 -2.74
CA TYR A 104 17.02 -2.13 -2.39
C TYR A 104 17.77 -0.82 -2.59
N GLU A 105 17.56 -0.13 -3.72
CA GLU A 105 18.22 1.14 -4.02
C GLU A 105 17.79 2.26 -3.05
N ILE A 106 16.50 2.32 -2.69
CA ILE A 106 16.00 3.28 -1.69
C ILE A 106 16.72 3.04 -0.35
N PHE A 107 16.82 1.80 0.11
CA PHE A 107 17.51 1.50 1.36
C PHE A 107 19.01 1.80 1.31
N ARG A 108 19.67 1.47 0.20
CA ARG A 108 21.08 1.78 0.00
C ARG A 108 21.34 3.29 0.03
N SER A 109 20.47 4.07 -0.59
CA SER A 109 20.54 5.54 -0.57
C SER A 109 20.37 6.11 0.84
N LEU A 110 19.45 5.56 1.64
CA LEU A 110 19.20 6.00 3.02
C LEU A 110 20.37 5.72 3.98
N VAL A 111 21.17 4.68 3.72
CA VAL A 111 22.34 4.30 4.55
C VAL A 111 23.65 4.89 3.98
N GLY A 112 23.57 5.87 3.07
CA GLY A 112 24.76 6.57 2.55
C GLY A 112 25.63 5.74 1.60
N GLY A 113 25.05 4.76 0.90
CA GLY A 113 25.72 4.00 -0.15
C GLY A 113 26.45 2.73 0.32
N GLN A 114 26.48 2.43 1.63
CA GLN A 114 26.98 1.18 2.19
C GLN A 114 25.99 0.02 2.04
N GLU A 115 26.45 -1.22 2.25
CA GLU A 115 25.56 -2.39 2.27
C GLU A 115 24.47 -2.25 3.33
N PHE A 116 23.30 -2.82 3.03
CA PHE A 116 22.13 -2.76 3.90
C PHE A 116 22.44 -3.33 5.30
N SER A 117 22.44 -2.47 6.31
CA SER A 117 22.62 -2.85 7.72
C SER A 117 21.45 -2.34 8.56
N ILE A 118 20.85 -3.24 9.34
CA ILE A 118 19.72 -2.93 10.23
C ILE A 118 20.16 -1.96 11.34
N ALA A 119 21.40 -2.06 11.81
CA ALA A 119 21.97 -1.15 12.81
C ALA A 119 22.11 0.29 12.25
N GLY A 120 22.46 0.42 10.97
CA GLY A 120 22.57 1.72 10.30
C GLY A 120 21.24 2.47 10.17
N LEU A 121 20.10 1.77 10.17
CA LEU A 121 18.77 2.40 10.14
C LEU A 121 18.38 2.98 11.50
N THR A 122 18.75 2.33 12.60
CA THR A 122 18.41 2.77 13.96
C THR A 122 19.30 3.90 14.47
N GLU A 123 20.52 4.02 13.95
CA GLU A 123 21.47 5.06 14.35
C GLU A 123 21.25 6.39 13.62
N ASN A 124 20.75 6.34 12.38
CA ASN A 124 20.62 7.53 11.51
C ASN A 124 19.20 8.11 11.42
N LEU A 125 18.18 7.39 11.91
CA LEU A 125 16.78 7.78 11.75
C LEU A 125 16.04 7.84 13.09
N SER A 126 15.16 8.81 13.23
CA SER A 126 14.24 8.90 14.37
C SER A 126 13.20 7.77 14.36
N GLY A 127 12.66 7.44 15.54
CA GLY A 127 11.63 6.40 15.69
C GLY A 127 10.41 6.63 14.79
N GLY A 128 9.94 7.89 14.66
CA GLY A 128 8.87 8.25 13.73
C GLY A 128 9.23 8.00 12.26
N GLN A 129 10.46 8.31 11.83
CA GLN A 129 10.91 8.05 10.45
C GLN A 129 10.99 6.56 10.15
N ILE A 130 11.49 5.75 11.07
CA ILE A 130 11.56 4.29 10.92
C ILE A 130 10.15 3.72 10.79
N ALA A 131 9.23 4.15 11.66
CA ALA A 131 7.83 3.71 11.61
C ALA A 131 7.15 4.08 10.27
N LEU A 132 7.48 5.25 9.72
CA LEU A 132 6.95 5.72 8.43
C LEU A 132 7.50 4.87 7.27
N ILE A 133 8.81 4.58 7.24
CA ILE A 133 9.44 3.72 6.22
C ILE A 133 8.82 2.32 6.22
N ILE A 134 8.71 1.68 7.38
CA ILE A 134 8.10 0.34 7.51
C ILE A 134 6.66 0.36 7.00
N SER A 135 5.93 1.43 7.28
CA SER A 135 4.54 1.58 6.86
C SER A 135 4.39 1.78 5.35
N ILE A 136 5.25 2.58 4.74
CA ILE A 136 5.29 2.74 3.27
C ILE A 136 5.63 1.40 2.62
N LEU A 137 6.63 0.67 3.15
CA LEU A 137 7.02 -0.61 2.59
C LEU A 137 5.89 -1.63 2.66
N THR A 138 5.19 -1.69 3.79
CA THR A 138 3.99 -2.53 3.96
C THR A 138 2.90 -2.15 2.94
N LEU A 139 2.72 -0.85 2.68
CA LEU A 139 1.75 -0.36 1.69
C LEU A 139 2.13 -0.80 0.27
N ILE A 140 3.40 -0.63 -0.12
CA ILE A 140 3.91 -1.03 -1.44
C ILE A 140 3.68 -2.53 -1.65
N VAL A 141 4.05 -3.36 -0.68
CA VAL A 141 3.85 -4.82 -0.77
C VAL A 141 2.37 -5.18 -0.88
N THR A 142 1.50 -4.50 -0.13
CA THR A 142 0.05 -4.72 -0.18
C THR A 142 -0.53 -4.33 -1.55
N ILE A 143 -0.17 -3.16 -2.09
CA ILE A 143 -0.61 -2.70 -3.41
C ILE A 143 -0.09 -3.64 -4.50
N LEU A 144 1.17 -4.05 -4.42
CA LEU A 144 1.75 -5.00 -5.36
C LEU A 144 1.01 -6.33 -5.34
N GLY A 145 0.74 -6.87 -4.14
CA GLY A 145 -0.05 -8.08 -3.98
C GLY A 145 -1.42 -7.96 -4.63
N LEU A 146 -2.15 -6.89 -4.36
CA LEU A 146 -3.46 -6.64 -4.96
C LEU A 146 -3.38 -6.49 -6.49
N ALA A 147 -2.36 -5.80 -7.01
CA ALA A 147 -2.14 -5.63 -8.44
C ALA A 147 -1.83 -6.96 -9.15
N LEU A 148 -0.99 -7.80 -8.55
CA LEU A 148 -0.69 -9.13 -9.08
C LEU A 148 -1.93 -10.04 -9.05
N PHE A 149 -2.72 -9.99 -7.97
CA PHE A 149 -4.00 -10.70 -7.90
C PHE A 149 -4.98 -10.20 -8.96
N TYR A 150 -5.13 -8.90 -9.12
CA TYR A 150 -5.96 -8.31 -10.18
C TYR A 150 -5.51 -8.78 -11.57
N MET A 151 -4.20 -8.74 -11.83
CA MET A 151 -3.62 -9.18 -13.10
C MET A 151 -3.79 -10.69 -13.30
N TRP A 152 -3.74 -11.51 -12.25
CA TRP A 152 -4.02 -12.95 -12.33
C TRP A 152 -5.44 -13.24 -12.83
N PHE A 153 -6.44 -12.61 -12.22
CA PHE A 153 -7.84 -12.86 -12.56
C PHE A 153 -8.25 -12.19 -13.88
N ASN A 154 -7.75 -11.00 -14.20
CA ASN A 154 -8.16 -10.24 -15.38
C ASN A 154 -7.16 -10.35 -16.56
N GLY A 155 -5.87 -10.38 -16.28
CA GLY A 155 -4.80 -10.45 -17.28
C GLY A 155 -4.79 -11.77 -18.04
N TYR A 156 -5.21 -12.87 -17.39
CA TYR A 156 -5.38 -14.15 -18.06
C TYR A 156 -6.36 -14.07 -19.26
N GLY A 157 -7.50 -13.41 -19.09
CA GLY A 157 -8.47 -13.21 -20.17
C GLY A 157 -7.96 -12.26 -21.27
N LEU A 158 -7.16 -11.26 -20.88
CA LEU A 158 -6.57 -10.29 -21.82
C LEU A 158 -5.52 -10.94 -22.72
N ILE A 159 -4.66 -11.80 -22.15
CA ILE A 159 -3.63 -12.53 -22.92
C ILE A 159 -4.27 -13.49 -23.91
N ILE A 160 -5.34 -14.20 -23.52
CA ILE A 160 -6.06 -15.09 -24.45
C ILE A 160 -6.64 -14.30 -25.63
N ARG A 161 -7.21 -13.11 -25.39
CA ARG A 161 -7.73 -12.23 -26.47
C ARG A 161 -6.62 -11.72 -27.40
N LEU A 162 -5.46 -11.35 -26.85
CA LEU A 162 -4.29 -10.96 -27.65
C LEU A 162 -3.79 -12.10 -28.52
N LEU A 163 -3.66 -13.30 -27.95
CA LEU A 163 -3.18 -14.49 -28.66
C LEU A 163 -4.14 -14.88 -29.81
N TYR A 164 -5.44 -14.67 -29.62
CA TYR A 164 -6.45 -14.87 -30.65
C TYR A 164 -6.35 -13.87 -31.80
N THR A 165 -6.17 -12.59 -31.49
CA THR A 165 -6.03 -11.55 -32.53
C THR A 165 -4.84 -11.86 -33.45
N LEU A 166 -3.78 -12.45 -32.88
CA LEU A 166 -2.61 -12.88 -33.63
C LEU A 166 -2.88 -14.18 -34.44
N GLU A 167 -3.62 -15.15 -33.91
CA GLU A 167 -4.00 -16.37 -34.65
C GLU A 167 -5.02 -16.11 -35.79
N GLU A 168 -5.80 -15.04 -35.74
CA GLU A 168 -6.75 -14.66 -36.81
C GLU A 168 -6.10 -13.85 -37.95
N GLU A 169 -4.92 -13.28 -37.73
CA GLU A 169 -4.14 -12.54 -38.73
C GLU A 169 -3.25 -13.46 -39.59
N ASP A 170 -3.01 -14.70 -39.15
CA ASP A 170 -2.31 -15.77 -39.89
C ASP A 170 -3.27 -16.64 -40.73
#